data_AF-A0AAN8PD81-F1
#
_entry.id   AF-A0AAN8PD81-F1
#
_cell.length_a   1.000
_cell.length_b   1.000
_cell.length_c   1.000
_cell.angle_alpha   90.00
_cell.angle_beta   90.00
_cell.angle_gamma   90.00
#
_symmetry.space_group_name_H-M   'P 1'
#
loop_
_entity.id
_entity.type
_entity.pdbx_description
1 polymer ?
#
loop_
_entity_poly.entity_id
_entity_poly.type
_entity_poly.pdbx_seq_one_letter_code
_entity_poly.pdbx_strand_id
1 'polypeptide(L)'
;METKNQVFKIRKYDDTREAGFVNAVAAAGVAYAVTRACTMGNLMECSCDKTSGKGTQRISKKMMGKMTEGFENTEWEWGGCGDNISFGNKKSKAFMNFPNRKKRKSDMKTLMRLHNNGVGRLAVKNYMLTDCKCHGLSGSCTLRTCWKKMPPFREVGNRLKERFDGAAKVIPSNDGLNFIPDGSTIKPPGRGDLVYSENSPDYCKFNRKNGSLGTYGRQCNVTSDGIDGCELLCCGRGFDTKLVREKSLKYQTLLSLVDVWWQKAPTKSDENRSLRRL
;
A
#
# COMPACT_ATOMS: atom_id res chain seq x y z
N MET A 1 -34.03 -16.21 13.65
CA MET A 1 -33.07 -15.12 13.89
C MET A 1 -31.92 -15.28 12.90
N GLU A 2 -32.03 -14.71 11.71
CA GLU A 2 -30.90 -14.68 10.76
C GLU A 2 -29.99 -13.51 11.12
N THR A 3 -28.78 -13.83 11.56
CA THR A 3 -27.66 -12.89 11.67
C THR A 3 -27.28 -12.43 10.27
N LYS A 4 -27.92 -11.36 9.79
CA LYS A 4 -27.48 -10.63 8.60
C LYS A 4 -26.06 -10.13 8.86
N ASN A 5 -25.07 -10.75 8.22
CA ASN A 5 -23.69 -10.28 8.16
C ASN A 5 -23.68 -8.81 7.73
N GLN A 6 -23.54 -7.90 8.69
CA GLN A 6 -23.52 -6.45 8.49
C GLN A 6 -22.17 -5.91 8.00
N VAL A 7 -21.21 -6.78 7.68
CA VAL A 7 -19.81 -6.41 7.40
C VAL A 7 -19.67 -5.51 6.15
N PHE A 8 -20.65 -5.50 5.23
CA PHE A 8 -20.57 -4.71 4.00
C PHE A 8 -21.86 -3.97 3.63
N LYS A 9 -22.46 -3.21 4.57
CA LYS A 9 -23.28 -2.07 4.12
C LYS A 9 -22.32 -1.01 3.57
N ILE A 10 -22.13 -1.01 2.24
CA ILE A 10 -21.41 0.05 1.53
C ILE A 10 -22.22 1.33 1.73
N ARG A 11 -21.85 2.08 2.75
CA ARG A 11 -22.30 3.45 2.96
C ARG A 11 -21.99 4.21 1.66
N LYS A 12 -22.93 5.05 1.20
CA LYS A 12 -22.75 5.90 0.03
C LYS A 12 -21.63 6.88 0.38
N TYR A 13 -20.39 6.48 0.12
CA TYR A 13 -19.24 7.33 0.31
C TYR A 13 -19.32 8.38 -0.79
N ASP A 14 -19.25 9.63 -0.35
CA ASP A 14 -18.94 10.76 -1.20
C ASP A 14 -17.60 10.46 -1.90
N ASP A 15 -17.44 10.92 -3.13
CA ASP A 15 -16.27 10.63 -3.96
C ASP A 15 -15.10 11.55 -3.56
N THR A 16 -14.79 11.53 -2.27
CA THR A 16 -13.75 12.32 -1.64
C THR A 16 -12.37 11.72 -1.90
N ARG A 17 -11.35 12.52 -1.60
CA ARG A 17 -9.95 12.11 -1.69
C ARG A 17 -9.65 10.86 -0.87
N GLU A 18 -10.23 10.74 0.33
CA GLU A 18 -10.01 9.61 1.22
C GLU A 18 -10.66 8.34 0.66
N ALA A 19 -11.86 8.44 0.09
CA ALA A 19 -12.51 7.33 -0.58
C ALA A 19 -11.67 6.80 -1.75
N GLY A 20 -11.05 7.70 -2.53
CA GLY A 20 -10.11 7.34 -3.59
C GLY A 20 -8.92 6.52 -3.08
N PHE A 21 -8.29 6.97 -2.00
CA PHE A 21 -7.18 6.24 -1.36
C PHE A 21 -7.60 4.89 -0.81
N VAL A 22 -8.75 4.80 -0.12
CA VAL A 22 -9.28 3.54 0.42
C VAL A 22 -9.53 2.52 -0.69
N ASN A 23 -10.13 2.94 -1.80
CA ASN A 23 -10.33 2.08 -2.97
C ASN A 23 -8.99 1.56 -3.53
N ALA A 24 -7.99 2.44 -3.66
CA ALA A 24 -6.66 2.07 -4.16
C ALA A 24 -5.95 1.08 -3.23
N VAL A 25 -5.85 1.37 -1.93
CA VAL A 25 -5.16 0.49 -0.98
C VAL A 25 -5.87 -0.85 -0.81
N ALA A 26 -7.22 -0.87 -0.86
CA ALA A 26 -7.98 -2.11 -0.84
C ALA A 26 -7.72 -2.97 -2.09
N ALA A 27 -7.75 -2.37 -3.28
CA ALA A 27 -7.47 -3.09 -4.53
C ALA A 27 -6.02 -3.60 -4.60
N ALA A 28 -5.07 -2.82 -4.08
CA ALA A 28 -3.67 -3.21 -3.91
C ALA A 28 -3.54 -4.39 -2.93
N GLY A 29 -4.21 -4.31 -1.78
CA GLY A 29 -4.20 -5.34 -0.74
C GLY A 29 -4.75 -6.68 -1.22
N VAL A 30 -5.86 -6.67 -1.97
CA VAL A 30 -6.39 -7.90 -2.58
C VAL A 30 -5.40 -8.50 -3.58
N ALA A 31 -4.80 -7.68 -4.45
CA ALA A 31 -3.80 -8.18 -5.41
C ALA A 31 -2.58 -8.77 -4.69
N TYR A 32 -2.08 -8.07 -3.66
CA TYR A 32 -0.94 -8.47 -2.86
C TYR A 32 -1.19 -9.79 -2.12
N ALA A 33 -2.30 -9.89 -1.39
CA ALA A 33 -2.63 -11.07 -0.61
C ALA A 33 -2.83 -12.31 -1.48
N VAL A 34 -3.54 -12.17 -2.61
CA VAL A 34 -3.75 -13.28 -3.56
C VAL A 34 -2.42 -13.73 -4.18
N THR A 35 -1.58 -12.80 -4.63
CA THR A 35 -0.26 -13.15 -5.19
C THR A 35 0.63 -13.83 -4.15
N ARG A 36 0.62 -13.36 -2.90
CA ARG A 36 1.39 -13.96 -1.82
C ARG A 36 0.92 -15.37 -1.49
N ALA A 37 -0.39 -15.60 -1.45
CA ALA A 37 -0.96 -16.94 -1.24
C ALA A 37 -0.59 -17.90 -2.39
N CYS A 38 -0.53 -17.40 -3.63
CA CYS A 38 -0.05 -18.18 -4.77
C CYS A 38 1.42 -18.58 -4.64
N THR A 39 2.31 -17.66 -4.24
CA THR A 39 3.74 -18.00 -4.10
C THR A 39 4.06 -18.87 -2.90
N MET A 40 3.22 -18.84 -1.87
CA MET A 40 3.28 -19.77 -0.74
C MET A 40 2.74 -21.18 -1.07
N GLY A 41 2.09 -21.36 -2.22
CA GLY A 41 1.44 -22.63 -2.57
C GLY A 41 0.12 -22.90 -1.86
N ASN A 42 -0.49 -21.88 -1.24
CA ASN A 42 -1.79 -22.01 -0.54
C ASN A 42 -2.99 -22.07 -1.49
N LEU A 43 -2.79 -21.78 -2.77
CA LEU A 43 -3.84 -21.74 -3.79
C LEU A 43 -3.47 -22.66 -4.96
N MET A 44 -4.33 -23.65 -5.22
CA MET A 44 -4.11 -24.64 -6.29
C MET A 44 -4.29 -24.05 -7.71
N GLU A 45 -5.06 -22.96 -7.85
CA GLU A 45 -5.39 -22.34 -9.15
C GLU A 45 -4.24 -21.50 -9.76
N CYS A 46 -3.13 -21.33 -9.04
CA CYS A 46 -2.03 -20.46 -9.47
C CYS A 46 -0.67 -21.03 -9.10
N SER A 47 0.37 -20.53 -9.79
CA SER A 47 1.76 -20.84 -9.50
C SER A 47 2.62 -19.58 -9.51
N CYS A 48 3.86 -19.73 -9.03
CA CYS A 48 4.91 -18.74 -9.20
C CYS A 48 5.05 -18.31 -10.67
N ASP A 49 5.50 -17.08 -10.88
CA ASP A 49 5.82 -16.58 -12.20
C ASP A 49 7.10 -17.24 -12.72
N LYS A 50 6.98 -18.01 -13.80
CA LYS A 50 8.11 -18.67 -14.48
C LYS A 50 8.57 -17.89 -15.73
N THR A 51 7.94 -16.76 -16.04
CA THR A 51 8.21 -16.03 -17.29
C THR A 51 9.61 -15.42 -17.34
N SER A 52 10.20 -15.07 -16.19
CA SER A 52 11.59 -14.61 -16.12
C SER A 52 12.62 -15.71 -16.43
N GLY A 53 12.29 -16.98 -16.23
CA GLY A 53 13.18 -18.14 -16.50
C GLY A 53 13.10 -18.69 -17.92
N LYS A 54 12.26 -18.15 -18.81
CA LYS A 54 12.18 -18.55 -20.22
C LYS A 54 13.06 -17.73 -21.16
N GLY A 55 13.89 -16.84 -20.61
CA GLY A 55 14.87 -16.07 -21.35
C GLY A 55 16.22 -16.77 -21.35
N THR A 56 16.35 -17.96 -21.97
CA THR A 56 17.60 -18.20 -22.68
C THR A 56 17.73 -17.07 -23.68
N GLN A 57 18.81 -16.32 -23.53
CA GLN A 57 19.15 -15.17 -24.35
C GLN A 57 18.98 -15.46 -25.85
N ARG A 58 17.82 -15.10 -26.40
CA ARG A 58 17.75 -14.51 -27.73
C ARG A 58 17.83 -13.00 -27.56
N ILE A 59 18.95 -12.55 -26.95
CA ILE A 59 19.39 -11.18 -27.13
C ILE A 59 19.70 -11.08 -28.63
N SER A 60 18.81 -10.43 -29.35
CA SER A 60 19.17 -9.75 -30.59
C SER A 60 20.36 -8.85 -30.25
N LYS A 61 21.54 -9.26 -30.71
CA LYS A 61 22.85 -8.61 -30.58
C LYS A 61 22.90 -7.21 -31.24
N LYS A 62 21.76 -6.52 -31.42
CA LYS A 62 21.63 -5.34 -32.28
C LYS A 62 21.28 -4.05 -31.56
N MET A 63 21.08 -4.04 -30.23
CA MET A 63 20.75 -2.78 -29.54
C MET A 63 21.19 -2.74 -28.07
N MET A 64 22.48 -2.94 -27.81
CA MET A 64 23.10 -2.55 -26.54
C MET A 64 24.53 -2.08 -26.81
N GLY A 65 24.65 -1.08 -27.69
CA GLY A 65 25.83 -0.24 -27.80
C GLY A 65 25.57 1.03 -27.02
N LYS A 66 26.50 1.38 -26.12
CA LYS A 66 26.54 2.58 -25.26
C LYS A 66 25.55 2.63 -24.10
N MET A 67 26.01 2.17 -22.93
CA MET A 67 26.18 2.97 -21.71
C MET A 67 26.19 2.03 -20.49
N THR A 68 27.39 1.58 -20.10
CA THR A 68 27.83 1.39 -18.70
C THR A 68 29.27 0.86 -18.75
N GLU A 69 30.23 1.78 -18.71
CA GLU A 69 31.60 1.46 -18.28
C GLU A 69 31.60 1.33 -16.76
N GLY A 70 32.19 0.25 -16.24
CA GLY A 70 32.62 0.17 -14.84
C GLY A 70 31.71 -0.56 -13.85
N PHE A 71 31.34 -1.82 -14.11
CA PHE A 71 31.26 -2.87 -13.07
C PHE A 71 31.15 -4.23 -13.75
N GLU A 72 31.90 -5.22 -13.29
CA GLU A 72 31.89 -6.60 -13.82
C GLU A 72 30.45 -7.14 -13.91
N ASN A 73 30.00 -7.42 -15.13
CA ASN A 73 28.72 -8.08 -15.41
C ASN A 73 28.79 -9.54 -14.92
N THR A 74 28.55 -9.77 -13.63
CA THR A 74 28.09 -11.07 -13.15
C THR A 74 26.64 -11.23 -13.60
N GLU A 75 26.46 -11.79 -14.79
CA GLU A 75 25.18 -12.25 -15.31
C GLU A 75 24.55 -13.19 -14.29
N TRP A 76 23.48 -12.74 -13.62
CA TRP A 76 22.72 -13.57 -12.71
C TRP A 76 21.69 -14.38 -13.49
N GLU A 77 21.41 -15.58 -13.01
CA GLU A 77 20.38 -16.42 -13.60
C GLU A 77 19.01 -16.09 -13.01
N TRP A 78 17.98 -16.03 -13.87
CA TRP A 78 16.60 -15.96 -13.43
C TRP A 78 16.15 -17.34 -12.95
N GLY A 79 15.67 -17.42 -11.72
CA GLY A 79 15.19 -18.68 -11.14
C GLY A 79 14.27 -18.47 -9.96
N GLY A 80 14.11 -19.49 -9.12
CA GLY A 80 13.27 -19.42 -7.91
C GLY A 80 11.77 -19.28 -8.18
N CYS A 81 11.04 -18.86 -7.14
CA CYS A 81 9.59 -18.62 -7.20
C CYS A 81 9.33 -17.10 -7.24
N GLY A 82 9.13 -16.55 -8.44
CA GLY A 82 8.74 -15.16 -8.60
C GLY A 82 7.27 -14.90 -8.23
N ASP A 83 7.00 -13.75 -7.61
CA ASP A 83 5.64 -13.31 -7.29
C ASP A 83 4.83 -13.01 -8.56
N ASN A 84 3.79 -13.80 -8.83
CA ASN A 84 2.89 -13.62 -9.96
C ASN A 84 1.85 -12.52 -9.69
N ILE A 85 2.31 -11.26 -9.73
CA ILE A 85 1.43 -10.10 -9.51
C ILE A 85 0.38 -9.94 -10.61
N SER A 86 0.62 -10.48 -11.81
CA SER A 86 -0.36 -10.45 -12.91
C SER A 86 -1.62 -11.24 -12.54
N PHE A 87 -1.46 -12.42 -11.94
CA PHE A 87 -2.58 -13.22 -11.45
C PHE A 87 -3.35 -12.52 -10.32
N GLY A 88 -2.64 -11.99 -9.32
CA GLY A 88 -3.26 -11.24 -8.22
C GLY A 88 -4.03 -10.01 -8.73
N ASN A 89 -3.46 -9.27 -9.69
CA ASN A 89 -4.14 -8.15 -10.34
C ASN A 89 -5.39 -8.58 -11.10
N LYS A 90 -5.38 -9.73 -11.79
CA LYS A 90 -6.55 -10.28 -12.48
C LYS A 90 -7.68 -10.59 -11.50
N LYS A 91 -7.38 -11.25 -10.38
CA LYS A 91 -8.37 -11.59 -9.34
C LYS A 91 -8.87 -10.34 -8.60
N SER A 92 -7.98 -9.41 -8.25
CA SER A 92 -8.35 -8.10 -7.68
C SER A 92 -9.26 -7.31 -8.63
N LYS A 93 -8.96 -7.29 -9.94
CA LYS A 93 -9.83 -6.65 -10.95
C LYS A 93 -11.20 -7.32 -10.99
N ALA A 94 -11.28 -8.65 -11.03
CA ALA A 94 -12.55 -9.36 -11.07
C ALA A 94 -13.41 -9.10 -9.82
N PHE A 95 -12.79 -9.02 -8.64
CA PHE A 95 -13.48 -8.81 -7.37
C PHE A 95 -13.86 -7.33 -7.14
N MET A 96 -12.89 -6.42 -7.25
CA MET A 96 -13.09 -5.00 -6.89
C MET A 96 -13.84 -4.20 -7.95
N ASN A 97 -13.76 -4.60 -9.22
CA ASN A 97 -14.43 -3.90 -10.32
C ASN A 97 -15.80 -4.50 -10.65
N PHE A 98 -16.31 -5.45 -9.84
CA PHE A 98 -17.59 -6.08 -10.11
C PHE A 98 -18.70 -5.01 -10.16
N PRO A 99 -19.39 -4.84 -11.31
CA PRO A 99 -20.43 -3.85 -11.41
C PRO A 99 -21.64 -4.29 -10.60
N ASN A 100 -22.26 -3.36 -9.86
CA ASN A 100 -23.65 -3.55 -9.49
C ASN A 100 -24.43 -3.66 -10.80
N ARG A 101 -25.02 -4.84 -11.10
CA ARG A 101 -25.80 -5.12 -12.32
C ARG A 101 -26.90 -4.08 -12.61
N LYS A 102 -27.26 -3.26 -11.62
CA LYS A 102 -28.27 -2.19 -11.69
C LYS A 102 -27.74 -0.80 -12.06
N LYS A 103 -26.42 -0.55 -12.09
CA LYS A 103 -25.85 0.76 -12.43
C LYS A 103 -25.26 0.72 -13.84
N ARG A 104 -25.73 1.63 -14.72
CA ARG A 104 -25.17 1.79 -16.08
C ARG A 104 -23.66 2.01 -15.98
N LYS A 105 -22.90 1.42 -16.91
CA LYS A 105 -21.43 1.52 -17.04
C LYS A 105 -20.89 2.95 -17.21
N SER A 106 -21.76 3.97 -17.28
CA SER A 106 -21.45 5.38 -17.54
C SER A 106 -21.58 6.30 -16.31
N ASP A 107 -21.73 5.76 -15.10
CA ASP A 107 -21.74 6.58 -13.87
C ASP A 107 -20.31 7.05 -13.55
N MET A 108 -20.07 8.37 -13.52
CA MET A 108 -18.76 8.98 -13.18
C MET A 108 -18.13 8.34 -11.94
N LYS A 109 -18.95 8.13 -10.90
CA LYS A 109 -18.52 7.51 -9.64
C LYS A 109 -17.89 6.12 -9.86
N THR A 110 -18.44 5.37 -10.83
CA THR A 110 -17.89 4.07 -11.21
C THR A 110 -16.56 4.21 -11.93
N LEU A 111 -16.42 5.16 -12.86
CA LEU A 111 -15.17 5.41 -13.59
C LEU A 111 -14.03 5.79 -12.64
N MET A 112 -14.28 6.71 -11.70
CA MET A 112 -13.30 7.12 -10.70
C MET A 112 -12.87 5.96 -9.81
N ARG A 113 -13.83 5.18 -9.30
CA ARG A 113 -13.52 3.99 -8.50
C ARG A 113 -12.68 2.97 -9.28
N LEU A 114 -13.01 2.73 -10.55
CA LEU A 114 -12.25 1.82 -11.41
C LEU A 114 -10.82 2.32 -11.65
N HIS A 115 -10.65 3.62 -11.83
CA HIS A 115 -9.34 4.28 -11.97
C HIS A 115 -8.51 4.12 -10.69
N ASN A 116 -9.04 4.52 -9.54
CA ASN A 116 -8.35 4.43 -8.24
C ASN A 116 -8.00 2.98 -7.87
N ASN A 117 -8.88 2.02 -8.12
CA ASN A 117 -8.56 0.59 -7.99
C ASN A 117 -7.40 0.17 -8.92
N GLY A 118 -7.34 0.75 -10.12
CA GLY A 118 -6.25 0.56 -11.08
C GLY A 118 -4.92 1.10 -10.57
N VAL A 119 -4.92 2.32 -10.03
CA VAL A 119 -3.75 2.97 -9.40
C VAL A 119 -3.18 2.09 -8.30
N GLY A 120 -4.04 1.57 -7.41
CA GLY A 120 -3.64 0.66 -6.33
C GLY A 120 -2.93 -0.61 -6.83
N ARG A 121 -3.52 -1.30 -7.80
CA ARG A 121 -2.91 -2.48 -8.43
C ARG A 121 -1.59 -2.17 -9.14
N LEU A 122 -1.52 -1.00 -9.78
CA LEU A 122 -0.32 -0.54 -10.47
C LEU A 122 0.81 -0.24 -9.49
N ALA A 123 0.50 0.30 -8.30
CA ALA A 123 1.47 0.57 -7.25
C ALA A 123 2.16 -0.70 -6.71
N VAL A 124 1.52 -1.87 -6.76
CA VAL A 124 2.21 -3.14 -6.43
C VAL A 124 3.05 -3.61 -7.61
N LYS A 125 2.50 -3.53 -8.84
CA LYS A 125 3.13 -4.06 -10.05
C LYS A 125 4.39 -3.29 -10.46
N ASN A 126 4.36 -1.96 -10.41
CA ASN A 126 5.46 -1.13 -10.91
C ASN A 126 6.70 -1.14 -10.01
N TYR A 127 6.52 -1.45 -8.73
CA TYR A 127 7.58 -1.40 -7.73
C TYR A 127 7.99 -2.81 -7.27
N MET A 128 7.85 -3.81 -8.15
CA MET A 128 8.37 -5.16 -7.90
C MET A 128 9.90 -5.14 -7.85
N LEU A 129 10.43 -5.70 -6.78
CA LEU A 129 11.86 -5.79 -6.51
C LEU A 129 12.45 -7.02 -7.19
N THR A 130 13.75 -6.96 -7.48
CA THR A 130 14.54 -8.14 -7.83
C THR A 130 15.23 -8.59 -6.54
N ASP A 131 14.85 -9.76 -6.02
CA ASP A 131 15.45 -10.38 -4.85
C ASP A 131 16.40 -11.49 -5.32
N CYS A 132 17.59 -11.59 -4.73
CA CYS A 132 18.65 -12.49 -5.19
C CYS A 132 19.22 -13.28 -4.04
N LYS A 133 19.54 -14.56 -4.30
CA LYS A 133 20.28 -15.41 -3.37
C LYS A 133 21.62 -15.80 -3.97
N CYS A 134 22.67 -15.65 -3.18
CA CYS A 134 24.03 -16.04 -3.54
C CYS A 134 24.30 -17.50 -3.13
N HIS A 135 24.99 -18.23 -4.00
CA HIS A 135 25.25 -19.66 -3.87
C HIS A 135 26.72 -20.03 -4.16
N GLY A 136 27.64 -19.05 -4.17
CA GLY A 136 29.07 -19.30 -4.37
C GLY A 136 29.72 -19.95 -3.14
N LEU A 137 30.94 -20.48 -3.35
CA LEU A 137 31.78 -21.07 -2.29
C LEU A 137 31.89 -20.11 -1.11
N SER A 138 31.71 -20.63 0.11
CA SER A 138 31.76 -19.87 1.37
C SER A 138 30.82 -18.66 1.43
N GLY A 139 29.68 -18.69 0.71
CA GLY A 139 28.70 -17.60 0.70
C GLY A 139 29.05 -16.44 -0.25
N SER A 140 30.04 -16.63 -1.14
CA SER A 140 30.34 -15.65 -2.18
C SER A 140 29.18 -15.47 -3.16
N CYS A 141 29.06 -14.28 -3.74
CA CYS A 141 28.03 -13.92 -4.73
C CYS A 141 28.50 -14.08 -6.18
N THR A 142 29.53 -14.91 -6.42
CA THR A 142 30.02 -15.25 -7.77
C THR A 142 28.92 -15.91 -8.61
N LEU A 143 28.12 -16.78 -7.98
CA LEU A 143 26.88 -17.32 -8.52
C LEU A 143 25.71 -16.81 -7.71
N ARG A 144 24.69 -16.27 -8.38
CA ARG A 144 23.45 -15.82 -7.75
C ARG A 144 22.25 -16.09 -8.62
N THR A 145 21.15 -16.42 -7.99
CA THR A 145 19.85 -16.63 -8.63
C THR A 145 18.89 -15.56 -8.15
N CYS A 146 18.21 -14.91 -9.08
CA CYS A 146 17.30 -13.81 -8.76
C CYS A 146 15.86 -14.11 -9.22
N TRP A 147 14.89 -13.56 -8.49
CA TRP A 147 13.48 -13.60 -8.81
C TRP A 147 12.80 -12.25 -8.56
N LYS A 148 11.63 -12.05 -9.16
CA LYS A 148 10.79 -10.89 -8.86
C LYS A 148 9.99 -11.11 -7.58
N LYS A 149 9.98 -10.12 -6.71
CA LYS A 149 9.29 -10.14 -5.43
C LYS A 149 8.50 -8.86 -5.23
N MET A 150 7.30 -8.97 -4.66
CA MET A 150 6.51 -7.79 -4.31
C MET A 150 7.22 -6.98 -3.21
N PRO A 151 7.14 -5.64 -3.25
CA PRO A 151 7.68 -4.80 -2.18
C PRO A 151 6.94 -5.05 -0.85
N PRO A 152 7.52 -4.70 0.31
CA PRO A 152 6.78 -4.69 1.57
C PRO A 152 5.50 -3.85 1.41
N PHE A 153 4.37 -4.36 1.89
CA PHE A 153 3.08 -3.67 1.68
C PHE A 153 3.04 -2.27 2.34
N ARG A 154 3.83 -2.05 3.39
CA ARG A 154 4.02 -0.72 4.00
C ARG A 154 4.55 0.30 2.99
N GLU A 155 5.48 -0.10 2.14
CA GLU A 155 6.07 0.76 1.11
C GLU A 155 5.05 1.09 0.01
N VAL A 156 4.20 0.13 -0.35
CA VAL A 156 3.04 0.38 -1.24
C VAL A 156 2.08 1.39 -0.62
N GLY A 157 1.77 1.25 0.67
CA GLY A 157 0.92 2.19 1.40
C GLY A 157 1.50 3.60 1.44
N ASN A 158 2.82 3.74 1.67
CA ASN A 158 3.50 5.03 1.66
C ASN A 158 3.43 5.71 0.28
N ARG A 159 3.71 4.96 -0.79
CA ARG A 159 3.59 5.48 -2.17
C ARG A 159 2.17 5.91 -2.49
N LEU A 160 1.16 5.13 -2.10
CA LEU A 160 -0.23 5.52 -2.29
C LEU A 160 -0.60 6.76 -1.46
N LYS A 161 0.02 6.95 -0.29
CA LYS A 161 -0.18 8.14 0.54
C LYS A 161 0.41 9.40 -0.12
N GLU A 162 1.58 9.29 -0.75
CA GLU A 162 2.13 10.38 -1.56
C GLU A 162 1.19 10.75 -2.73
N ARG A 163 0.62 9.74 -3.41
CA ARG A 163 -0.39 9.97 -4.47
C ARG A 163 -1.71 10.53 -3.94
N PHE A 164 -2.04 10.29 -2.67
CA PHE A 164 -3.19 10.88 -2.00
C PHE A 164 -2.96 12.38 -1.76
N ASP A 165 -1.77 12.78 -1.33
CA ASP A 165 -1.45 14.20 -1.10
C ASP A 165 -1.49 15.01 -2.40
N GLY A 166 -1.05 14.41 -3.50
CA GLY A 166 -1.09 14.99 -4.86
C GLY A 166 -2.31 14.60 -5.71
N ALA A 167 -3.40 14.12 -5.12
CA ALA A 167 -4.57 13.66 -5.87
C ALA A 167 -5.24 14.80 -6.66
N ALA A 168 -5.75 14.50 -7.86
CA ALA A 168 -6.38 15.48 -8.75
C ALA A 168 -7.90 15.51 -8.58
N LYS A 169 -8.47 16.72 -8.51
CA LYS A 169 -9.92 16.91 -8.54
C LYS A 169 -10.42 16.88 -9.98
N VAL A 170 -11.46 16.10 -10.25
CA VAL A 170 -11.98 15.86 -11.60
C VAL A 170 -13.50 16.00 -11.69
N ILE A 171 -13.97 16.35 -12.89
CA ILE A 171 -15.38 16.49 -13.27
C ILE A 171 -15.70 15.61 -14.50
N PRO A 172 -16.97 15.25 -14.73
CA PRO A 172 -17.38 14.57 -15.96
C PRO A 172 -17.03 15.37 -17.21
N SER A 173 -16.43 14.67 -18.17
CA SER A 173 -16.37 15.14 -19.55
C SER A 173 -17.78 15.18 -20.14
N ASN A 174 -17.99 16.04 -21.14
CA ASN A 174 -19.25 16.20 -21.86
C ASN A 174 -19.76 14.87 -22.46
N ASP A 175 -18.84 13.98 -22.85
CA ASP A 175 -19.17 12.67 -23.43
C ASP A 175 -19.64 11.64 -22.38
N GLY A 176 -19.46 11.93 -21.08
CA GLY A 176 -19.78 11.03 -19.98
C GLY A 176 -18.92 9.76 -19.90
N LEU A 177 -17.93 9.61 -20.79
CA LEU A 177 -17.05 8.43 -20.87
C LEU A 177 -15.73 8.60 -20.09
N ASN A 178 -15.31 9.84 -19.85
CA ASN A 178 -14.04 10.19 -19.21
C ASN A 178 -14.24 11.31 -18.20
N PHE A 179 -13.22 11.56 -17.39
CA PHE A 179 -13.14 12.70 -16.49
C PHE A 179 -12.06 13.68 -16.96
N ILE A 180 -12.29 14.96 -16.73
CA ILE A 180 -11.34 16.05 -16.97
C ILE A 180 -11.03 16.75 -15.65
N PRO A 181 -9.88 17.44 -15.52
CA PRO A 181 -9.58 18.23 -14.32
C PRO A 181 -10.64 19.32 -14.07
N ASP A 182 -10.97 19.58 -12.79
CA ASP A 182 -11.96 20.61 -12.37
C ASP A 182 -11.48 22.06 -12.59
N GLY A 183 -10.24 22.25 -13.07
CA GLY A 183 -9.70 23.59 -13.34
C GLY A 183 -8.45 23.55 -14.21
N SER A 184 -8.16 24.67 -14.88
CA SER A 184 -7.02 24.83 -15.79
C SER A 184 -5.66 24.77 -15.10
N THR A 185 -5.61 25.01 -13.79
CA THR A 185 -4.38 24.92 -12.96
C THR A 185 -4.06 23.49 -12.54
N ILE A 186 -5.02 22.56 -12.68
CA ILE A 186 -4.85 21.17 -12.29
C ILE A 186 -4.31 20.39 -13.50
N LYS A 187 -3.15 19.75 -13.32
CA LYS A 187 -2.57 18.89 -14.36
C LYS A 187 -3.47 17.67 -14.61
N PRO A 188 -3.65 17.24 -15.87
CA PRO A 188 -4.37 16.01 -16.18
C PRO A 188 -3.78 14.82 -15.42
N PRO A 189 -4.61 14.02 -14.71
CA PRO A 189 -4.12 12.91 -13.90
C PRO A 189 -3.57 11.78 -14.78
N GLY A 190 -2.42 11.24 -14.40
CA GLY A 190 -1.84 10.06 -15.02
C GLY A 190 -2.49 8.77 -14.54
N ARG A 191 -2.04 7.63 -15.10
CA ARG A 191 -2.51 6.28 -14.70
C ARG A 191 -2.10 5.89 -13.27
N GLY A 192 -1.15 6.61 -12.67
CA GLY A 192 -0.65 6.38 -11.31
C GLY A 192 -1.14 7.39 -10.28
N ASP A 193 -1.96 8.37 -10.68
CA ASP A 193 -2.42 9.44 -9.79
C ASP A 193 -3.86 9.18 -9.35
N LEU A 194 -4.15 9.45 -8.08
CA LEU A 194 -5.50 9.29 -7.52
C LEU A 194 -6.39 10.45 -7.95
N VAL A 195 -7.68 10.16 -8.14
CA VAL A 195 -8.68 11.15 -8.53
C VAL A 195 -9.86 11.18 -7.56
N TYR A 196 -10.44 12.36 -7.38
CA TYR A 196 -11.63 12.62 -6.55
C TYR A 196 -12.49 13.72 -7.19
N SER A 197 -13.75 13.86 -6.80
CA SER A 197 -14.67 14.85 -7.40
C SER A 197 -15.37 15.70 -6.35
N GLU A 198 -15.61 15.15 -5.17
CA GLU A 198 -16.26 15.84 -4.06
C GLU A 198 -15.22 16.29 -3.02
N ASN A 199 -15.40 17.47 -2.45
CA ASN A 199 -14.51 17.98 -1.41
C ASN A 199 -14.68 17.17 -0.12
N SER A 200 -13.58 16.94 0.58
CA SER A 200 -13.61 16.28 1.88
C SER A 200 -14.41 17.11 2.89
N PRO A 201 -15.33 16.50 3.67
CA PRO A 201 -16.07 17.22 4.69
C PRO A 201 -15.17 17.57 5.89
N ASP A 202 -15.70 18.39 6.80
CA ASP A 202 -15.05 18.62 8.08
C ASP A 202 -15.07 17.34 8.94
N TYR A 203 -13.89 16.86 9.31
CA TYR A 203 -13.66 15.69 10.16
C TYR A 203 -13.44 16.05 11.64
N CYS A 204 -13.37 17.33 11.98
CA CYS A 204 -13.11 17.80 13.35
C CYS A 204 -14.23 17.47 14.33
N LYS A 205 -15.48 17.59 13.89
CA LYS A 205 -16.68 17.35 14.72
C LYS A 205 -17.31 16.00 14.37
N PHE A 206 -17.92 15.38 15.38
CA PHE A 206 -18.75 14.20 15.16
C PHE A 206 -19.90 14.57 14.22
N ASN A 207 -20.04 13.80 13.14
CA ASN A 207 -21.14 13.98 12.21
C ASN A 207 -21.60 12.60 11.70
N ARG A 208 -22.79 12.20 12.14
CA ARG A 208 -23.37 10.91 11.77
C ARG A 208 -23.72 10.82 10.29
N LYS A 209 -23.90 11.93 9.55
CA LYS A 209 -24.26 11.90 8.12
C LYS A 209 -23.06 11.58 7.23
N ASN A 210 -21.94 12.27 7.43
CA ASN A 210 -20.69 11.99 6.71
C ASN A 210 -19.92 10.78 7.27
N GLY A 211 -20.23 10.36 8.50
CA GLY A 211 -19.58 9.22 9.16
C GLY A 211 -18.30 9.58 9.89
N SER A 212 -18.03 10.88 10.06
CA SER A 212 -16.97 11.38 10.91
C SER A 212 -17.30 11.11 12.38
N LEU A 213 -16.37 10.47 13.09
CA LEU A 213 -16.45 10.32 14.54
C LEU A 213 -15.99 11.59 15.29
N GLY A 214 -15.44 12.58 14.57
CA GLY A 214 -14.73 13.71 15.17
C GLY A 214 -13.32 13.35 15.58
N THR A 215 -12.57 14.35 16.05
CA THR A 215 -11.19 14.17 16.52
C THR A 215 -11.02 14.22 18.05
N TYR A 216 -12.14 14.28 18.79
CA TYR A 216 -12.11 14.29 20.25
C TYR A 216 -11.55 12.97 20.81
N GLY A 217 -10.66 13.06 21.82
CA GLY A 217 -10.01 11.91 22.45
C GLY A 217 -8.95 11.22 21.58
N ARG A 218 -8.56 11.80 20.44
CA ARG A 218 -7.45 11.31 19.61
C ARG A 218 -6.13 11.82 20.17
N GLN A 219 -5.13 10.95 20.12
CA GLN A 219 -3.77 11.30 20.52
C GLN A 219 -3.11 12.13 19.43
N CYS A 220 -2.51 13.23 19.86
CA CYS A 220 -1.77 14.14 19.00
C CYS A 220 -0.32 14.26 19.47
N ASN A 221 0.53 14.75 18.58
CA ASN A 221 1.92 15.04 18.85
C ASN A 221 2.10 16.55 19.08
N VAL A 222 2.58 16.96 20.26
CA VAL A 222 2.76 18.38 20.59
C VAL A 222 3.93 19.00 19.82
N THR A 223 4.91 18.19 19.40
CA THR A 223 6.11 18.69 18.71
C THR A 223 5.96 18.71 17.18
N SER A 224 4.82 18.28 16.65
CA SER A 224 4.58 18.25 15.21
C SER A 224 3.71 19.43 14.81
N ASP A 225 4.12 20.14 13.76
CA ASP A 225 3.31 21.16 13.08
C ASP A 225 2.44 20.54 11.96
N GLY A 226 2.53 19.22 11.77
CA GLY A 226 1.79 18.46 10.77
C GLY A 226 0.37 18.09 11.19
N ILE A 227 -0.29 17.25 10.38
CA ILE A 227 -1.67 16.78 10.61
C ILE A 227 -1.79 15.93 11.90
N ASP A 228 -0.69 15.33 12.34
CA ASP A 228 -0.57 14.64 13.63
C ASP A 228 -0.34 15.59 14.81
N GLY A 229 -0.06 16.86 14.52
CA GLY A 229 0.11 17.96 15.46
C GLY A 229 -1.14 18.24 16.27
N CYS A 230 -0.97 18.58 17.55
CA CYS A 230 -2.11 18.87 18.43
C CYS A 230 -2.93 20.08 17.98
N GLU A 231 -2.30 21.08 17.35
CA GLU A 231 -3.01 22.25 16.83
C GLU A 231 -4.02 21.88 15.72
N LEU A 232 -3.55 21.12 14.72
CA LEU A 232 -4.36 20.70 13.58
C LEU A 232 -5.32 19.57 13.95
N LEU A 233 -4.87 18.54 14.68
CA LEU A 233 -5.70 17.39 15.02
C LEU A 233 -6.83 17.75 15.99
N CYS A 234 -6.58 18.65 16.96
CA CYS A 234 -7.60 19.13 17.89
C CYS A 234 -8.41 20.30 17.34
N CYS A 235 -8.10 20.77 16.13
CA CYS A 235 -8.83 21.82 15.42
C CYS A 235 -8.97 23.11 16.26
N GLY A 236 -7.88 23.53 16.91
CA GLY A 236 -7.83 24.74 17.74
C GLY A 236 -8.60 24.70 19.06
N ARG A 237 -9.20 23.55 19.44
CA ARG A 237 -9.96 23.40 20.70
C ARG A 237 -9.09 23.28 21.96
N GLY A 238 -7.77 23.34 21.82
CA GLY A 238 -6.82 22.96 22.85
C GLY A 238 -6.64 21.45 22.94
N PHE A 239 -5.67 21.05 23.76
CA PHE A 239 -5.38 19.66 24.07
C PHE A 239 -4.93 19.59 25.53
N ASP A 240 -5.30 18.49 26.15
CA ASP A 240 -4.90 18.20 27.51
C ASP A 240 -3.52 17.46 27.44
N THR A 241 -2.71 17.38 28.51
CA THR A 241 -1.53 16.46 28.60
C THR A 241 -1.57 15.50 29.83
N LYS A 242 -1.77 14.17 29.66
CA LYS A 242 -1.58 13.12 30.71
C LYS A 242 -0.21 12.50 30.50
N LEU A 243 0.54 12.39 31.59
CA LEU A 243 1.75 11.57 31.62
C LEU A 243 1.32 10.11 31.76
N VAL A 244 1.52 9.31 30.71
CA VAL A 244 1.29 7.87 30.78
C VAL A 244 2.61 7.20 31.12
N ARG A 245 2.69 6.58 32.31
CA ARG A 245 3.80 5.68 32.65
C ARG A 245 3.56 4.35 31.96
N GLU A 246 4.07 4.23 30.74
CA GLU A 246 4.05 2.96 30.01
C GLU A 246 5.19 2.07 30.51
N LYS A 247 4.85 0.95 31.14
CA LYS A 247 5.82 -0.10 31.45
C LYS A 247 6.17 -0.80 30.14
N SER A 248 7.20 -0.33 29.46
CA SER A 248 7.77 -1.05 28.33
C SER A 248 8.55 -2.25 28.85
N LEU A 249 8.12 -3.46 28.50
CA LEU A 249 8.94 -4.66 28.67
C LEU A 249 10.14 -4.50 27.73
N LYS A 250 11.28 -4.07 28.27
CA LYS A 250 12.55 -4.14 27.56
C LYS A 250 12.90 -5.63 27.42
N TYR A 251 12.66 -6.22 26.25
CA TYR A 251 13.33 -7.47 25.90
C TYR A 251 14.80 -7.14 25.71
N GLN A 252 15.58 -7.33 26.77
CA GLN A 252 17.02 -7.20 26.70
C GLN A 252 17.54 -8.40 25.89
N THR A 253 17.78 -8.20 24.60
CA THR A 253 18.58 -9.12 23.80
C THR A 253 20.00 -9.05 24.32
N LEU A 254 20.32 -9.86 25.34
CA LEU A 254 21.69 -10.25 25.60
C LEU A 254 22.14 -11.11 24.42
N LEU A 255 22.70 -10.46 23.39
CA LEU A 255 23.52 -11.14 22.40
C LEU A 255 24.85 -11.50 23.07
N SER A 256 24.83 -12.52 23.92
CA SER A 256 26.03 -13.31 24.22
C SER A 256 25.90 -14.62 23.45
N LEU A 257 26.85 -14.84 22.55
CA LEU A 257 27.01 -16.01 21.69
C LEU A 257 27.13 -17.32 22.50
N VAL A 258 26.03 -17.90 22.97
CA VAL A 258 25.96 -19.32 23.35
C VAL A 258 24.56 -19.86 23.07
N ASP A 259 24.54 -21.05 22.49
CA ASP A 259 23.42 -21.74 21.86
C ASP A 259 22.12 -21.90 22.67
N VAL A 260 21.02 -21.99 21.90
CA VAL A 260 19.77 -22.76 22.12
C VAL A 260 19.55 -23.23 23.56
N TRP A 261 18.57 -22.67 24.28
CA TRP A 261 17.62 -23.36 25.17
C TRP A 261 16.68 -22.30 25.78
N TRP A 262 15.41 -22.67 25.95
CA TRP A 262 14.32 -21.86 26.48
C TRP A 262 14.71 -21.11 27.78
N GLN A 263 15.00 -19.81 27.70
CA GLN A 263 15.37 -19.03 28.89
C GLN A 263 14.27 -18.08 29.35
N LYS A 264 13.87 -18.35 30.61
CA LYS A 264 13.07 -17.57 31.56
C LYS A 264 13.10 -16.05 31.35
N ALA A 265 11.94 -15.44 31.52
CA ALA A 265 11.74 -13.99 31.57
C ALA A 265 12.62 -13.31 32.64
N PRO A 266 13.35 -12.21 32.31
CA PRO A 266 14.10 -11.44 33.29
C PRO A 266 13.28 -10.26 33.87
N THR A 267 13.79 -9.83 35.03
CA THR A 267 13.23 -8.92 36.04
C THR A 267 13.22 -7.44 35.64
N LYS A 268 12.25 -6.71 36.21
CA LYS A 268 12.00 -5.26 36.02
C LYS A 268 13.24 -4.42 36.34
N SER A 269 13.63 -3.53 35.43
CA SER A 269 14.42 -2.34 35.74
C SER A 269 13.66 -1.09 35.28
N ASP A 270 13.46 -0.17 36.21
CA ASP A 270 12.68 1.05 36.02
C ASP A 270 13.54 2.11 35.33
N GLU A 271 13.10 2.62 34.18
CA GLU A 271 13.68 3.81 33.59
C GLU A 271 12.57 4.72 33.03
N ASN A 272 12.53 5.95 33.55
CA ASN A 272 11.52 6.95 33.24
C ASN A 272 11.70 7.51 31.83
N ARG A 273 10.73 7.27 30.94
CA ARG A 273 10.56 8.08 29.73
C ARG A 273 9.13 8.61 29.65
N SER A 274 9.03 9.93 29.67
CA SER A 274 7.80 10.70 29.65
C SER A 274 7.23 10.75 28.24
N LEU A 275 6.19 9.95 27.98
CA LEU A 275 5.30 10.12 26.82
C LEU A 275 4.01 10.80 27.28
N ARG A 276 3.69 11.93 26.67
CA ARG A 276 2.55 12.80 26.99
C ARG A 276 1.40 12.48 26.02
N ARG A 277 0.22 12.14 26.55
CA ARG A 277 -1.06 11.96 25.82
C ARG A 277 -2.16 12.57 26.66
N LEU A 278 -3.08 13.39 26.14
CA LEU A 278 -4.42 13.54 26.75
C LEU A 278 -5.40 13.83 25.62
#